data_AF-A0A7R9JC81-F1
#
_entry.id   AF-A0A7R9JC81-F1
#
_cell.length_a   1.000
_cell.length_b   1.000
_cell.length_c   1.000
_cell.angle_alpha   90.00
_cell.angle_beta   90.00
_cell.angle_gamma   90.00
#
_symmetry.space_group_name_H-M   'P 1'
#
loop_
_entity.id
_entity.type
_entity.pdbx_description
1 polymer ?
#
loop_
_entity_poly.entity_id
_entity_poly.type
_entity_poly.pdbx_seq_one_letter_code
_entity_poly.pdbx_strand_id
1 'polypeptide(L)'
;MGRGLRRQSGLPWFQLTGSGAVALSHLDGSGTEEAVMNMIHRVQELALGFPEGRLELQMVGETFHKQLVEIDLAMACVGELNTTVRGNMRCPILYGCGVNVKTGELFPANFPDKGPDQALRSARHFTGGQQVLDVYDCSLGLLRIGPFNYDPLRGVDLWLEQSDDFILQQLSTSPEVEPPHFVDHCSVQGFLFGAPFEGTVGGIL
;
A
#
# COMPACT_ATOMS: atom_id res chain seq x y z
N MET A 1 -13.83 -20.15 -11.79
CA MET A 1 -13.30 -19.21 -12.81
C MET A 1 -12.12 -18.48 -12.19
N GLY A 2 -10.92 -19.07 -12.29
CA GLY A 2 -9.70 -18.47 -11.76
C GLY A 2 -9.19 -17.42 -12.73
N ARG A 3 -9.21 -16.15 -12.34
CA ARG A 3 -8.38 -15.14 -13.00
C ARG A 3 -6.95 -15.43 -12.55
N GLY A 4 -6.07 -15.75 -13.49
CA GLY A 4 -4.65 -15.90 -13.21
C GLY A 4 -4.08 -14.60 -12.70
N LEU A 5 -3.97 -14.48 -11.37
CA LEU A 5 -3.07 -13.50 -10.77
C LEU A 5 -1.66 -13.92 -11.15
N ARG A 6 -0.99 -13.07 -11.93
CA ARG A 6 0.45 -13.19 -12.12
C ARG A 6 1.08 -13.10 -10.74
N ARG A 7 1.91 -14.09 -10.39
CA ARG A 7 2.72 -14.11 -9.17
C ARG A 7 3.72 -12.94 -9.22
N GLN A 8 3.32 -11.77 -8.76
CA GLN A 8 4.23 -10.68 -8.43
C GLN A 8 4.37 -10.66 -6.91
N SER A 9 5.50 -11.18 -6.44
CA SER A 9 5.91 -11.05 -5.04
C SER A 9 6.60 -9.70 -4.86
N GLY A 10 6.13 -8.93 -3.88
CA GLY A 10 6.56 -7.54 -3.61
C GLY A 10 5.63 -6.53 -4.29
N LEU A 11 4.64 -6.07 -3.54
CA LEU A 11 3.72 -5.02 -3.99
C LEU A 11 4.52 -3.72 -4.19
N PRO A 12 4.38 -3.03 -5.34
CA PRO A 12 5.18 -1.87 -5.63
C PRO A 12 4.79 -0.68 -4.74
N TRP A 13 5.79 -0.14 -4.05
CA TRP A 13 5.71 1.19 -3.45
C TRP A 13 6.04 2.23 -4.52
N PHE A 14 5.43 3.40 -4.43
CA PHE A 14 5.67 4.51 -5.35
C PHE A 14 5.94 5.75 -4.56
N GLN A 15 7.06 6.41 -4.85
CA GLN A 15 7.34 7.74 -4.35
C GLN A 15 7.37 8.72 -5.51
N LEU A 16 6.64 9.83 -5.37
CA LEU A 16 6.73 10.97 -6.27
C LEU A 16 7.18 12.20 -5.49
N THR A 17 8.19 12.90 -6.01
CA THR A 17 8.64 14.16 -5.42
C THR A 17 8.51 15.31 -6.39
N GLY A 18 8.27 16.51 -5.88
CA GLY A 18 8.24 17.75 -6.67
C GLY A 18 8.40 18.94 -5.74
N SER A 19 9.45 19.74 -5.93
CA SER A 19 9.68 20.98 -5.18
C SER A 19 9.60 20.84 -3.64
N GLY A 20 10.06 19.71 -3.11
CA GLY A 20 10.03 19.41 -1.66
C GLY A 20 8.73 18.74 -1.18
N ALA A 21 7.70 18.63 -2.01
CA ALA A 21 6.56 17.76 -1.75
C ALA A 21 6.94 16.30 -2.02
N VAL A 22 6.47 15.40 -1.17
CA VAL A 22 6.69 13.96 -1.28
C VAL A 22 5.35 13.26 -1.10
N ALA A 23 5.01 12.38 -2.03
CA ALA A 23 3.92 11.43 -1.86
C ALA A 23 4.48 10.00 -1.88
N LEU A 24 3.93 9.14 -1.03
CA LEU A 24 4.29 7.73 -0.93
C LEU A 24 3.00 6.90 -0.94
N SER A 25 2.95 5.88 -1.79
CA SER A 25 1.81 4.97 -1.86
C SER A 25 2.27 3.51 -2.00
N HIS A 26 1.44 2.60 -1.51
CA HIS A 26 1.60 1.15 -1.68
C HIS A 26 0.47 0.65 -2.55
N LEU A 27 0.78 0.20 -3.77
CA LEU A 27 -0.22 -0.23 -4.74
C LEU A 27 -0.14 -1.74 -4.93
N ASP A 28 -1.28 -2.40 -4.82
CA ASP A 28 -1.41 -3.85 -4.95
C ASP A 28 -1.97 -4.31 -6.31
N GLY A 29 -2.20 -3.35 -7.22
CA GLY A 29 -2.83 -3.57 -8.52
C GLY A 29 -4.30 -3.14 -8.57
N SER A 30 -4.94 -2.89 -7.42
CA SER A 30 -6.27 -2.28 -7.36
C SER A 30 -6.20 -0.77 -7.25
N GLY A 31 -7.11 -0.06 -7.94
CA GLY A 31 -7.19 1.40 -7.89
C GLY A 31 -5.95 2.15 -8.40
N THR A 32 -4.97 1.47 -8.99
CA THR A 32 -3.66 2.03 -9.35
C THR A 32 -3.77 3.26 -10.26
N GLU A 33 -4.63 3.23 -11.29
CA GLU A 33 -4.75 4.36 -12.22
C GLU A 33 -5.24 5.64 -11.53
N GLU A 34 -6.29 5.54 -10.72
CA GLU A 34 -6.81 6.66 -9.92
C GLU A 34 -5.77 7.14 -8.89
N ALA A 35 -5.09 6.20 -8.21
CA ALA A 35 -4.07 6.51 -7.22
C ALA A 35 -2.91 7.32 -7.81
N VAL A 36 -2.45 6.93 -9.01
CA VAL A 36 -1.38 7.63 -9.73
C VAL A 36 -1.81 9.05 -10.11
N MET A 37 -3.01 9.21 -10.65
CA MET A 37 -3.54 10.53 -11.00
C MET A 37 -3.65 11.45 -9.78
N ASN A 38 -4.22 10.94 -8.68
CA ASN A 38 -4.37 11.68 -7.43
C ASN A 38 -3.01 12.07 -6.84
N MET A 39 -2.03 11.16 -6.88
CA MET A 39 -0.69 11.43 -6.38
C MET A 39 0.01 12.54 -7.17
N ILE A 40 -0.05 12.49 -8.51
CA ILE A 40 0.53 13.53 -9.37
C ILE A 40 -0.15 14.87 -9.10
N HIS A 41 -1.49 14.89 -9.08
CA HIS A 41 -2.26 16.10 -8.82
C HIS A 41 -1.86 16.73 -7.48
N ARG A 42 -1.77 15.92 -6.41
CA ARG A 42 -1.46 16.41 -5.07
C ARG A 42 -0.04 16.95 -4.95
N VAL A 43 0.95 16.26 -5.53
CA VAL A 43 2.34 16.75 -5.55
C VAL A 43 2.45 18.05 -6.33
N GLN A 44 1.77 18.15 -7.49
CA GLN A 44 1.75 19.38 -8.28
C GLN A 44 1.09 20.54 -7.55
N GLU A 45 -0.03 20.30 -6.86
CA GLU A 45 -0.71 21.31 -6.05
C GLU A 45 0.21 21.85 -4.95
N LEU A 46 0.94 20.97 -4.24
CA LEU A 46 1.88 21.37 -3.19
C LEU A 46 3.14 22.04 -3.75
N ALA A 47 3.50 21.74 -5.00
CA ALA A 47 4.63 22.36 -5.70
C ALA A 47 4.28 23.71 -6.36
N LEU A 48 3.01 24.16 -6.29
CA LEU A 48 2.61 25.46 -6.82
C LEU A 48 3.46 26.59 -6.19
N GLY A 49 4.07 27.41 -7.05
CA GLY A 49 4.96 28.49 -6.62
C GLY A 49 6.45 28.12 -6.64
N PHE A 50 6.79 26.87 -6.98
CA PHE A 50 8.17 26.39 -7.12
C PHE A 50 8.45 25.90 -8.55
N PRO A 51 8.67 26.82 -9.52
CA PRO A 51 8.68 26.50 -10.95
C PRO A 51 9.91 25.69 -11.42
N GLU A 52 10.95 25.57 -10.59
CA GLU A 52 12.19 24.86 -10.97
C GLU A 52 12.19 23.37 -10.58
N GLY A 53 11.21 22.91 -9.81
CA GLY A 53 11.15 21.51 -9.40
C GLY A 53 10.64 20.59 -10.52
N ARG A 54 11.25 19.43 -10.63
CA ARG A 54 10.81 18.34 -11.52
C ARG A 54 10.06 17.28 -10.73
N LEU A 55 9.20 16.55 -11.41
CA LEU A 55 8.57 15.36 -10.85
C LEU A 55 9.52 14.19 -10.96
N GLU A 56 10.01 13.69 -9.83
CA GLU A 56 10.86 12.50 -9.78
C GLU A 56 10.10 11.32 -9.20
N LEU A 57 10.07 10.21 -9.95
CA LEU A 57 9.45 8.96 -9.54
C LEU A 57 10.51 7.96 -9.09
N GLN A 58 10.28 7.34 -7.93
CA GLN A 58 11.03 6.20 -7.47
C GLN A 58 10.07 4.99 -7.36
N MET A 59 10.41 3.96 -8.17
CA MET A 59 9.75 2.68 -8.46
C MET A 59 8.61 2.68 -9.51
N VAL A 60 8.62 1.65 -10.37
CA VAL A 60 7.88 1.62 -11.64
C VAL A 60 6.77 0.59 -11.65
N GLY A 61 5.61 1.04 -12.10
CA GLY A 61 4.50 0.26 -12.62
C GLY A 61 4.09 0.88 -13.94
N GLU A 62 3.44 0.11 -14.82
CA GLU A 62 3.04 0.56 -16.16
C GLU A 62 2.04 1.74 -16.16
N THR A 63 1.62 2.28 -15.03
CA THR A 63 0.58 3.30 -15.00
C THR A 63 1.11 4.73 -15.22
N PHE A 64 2.37 5.00 -14.88
CA PHE A 64 2.94 6.36 -14.95
C PHE A 64 3.30 6.79 -16.38
N HIS A 65 3.64 5.86 -17.27
CA HIS A 65 4.01 6.22 -18.65
C HIS A 65 2.84 6.77 -19.48
N LYS A 66 1.60 6.60 -19.02
CA LYS A 66 0.38 7.11 -19.68
C LYS A 66 0.08 8.57 -19.35
N GLN A 67 0.83 9.17 -18.42
CA GLN A 67 0.55 10.50 -17.91
C GLN A 67 1.06 11.57 -18.89
N LEU A 68 0.33 12.67 -19.00
CA LEU A 68 0.69 13.78 -19.90
C LEU A 68 1.80 14.67 -19.33
N VAL A 69 2.11 14.52 -18.05
CA VAL A 69 3.14 15.28 -17.35
C VAL A 69 4.47 14.56 -17.50
N GLU A 70 5.55 15.31 -17.69
CA GLU A 70 6.91 14.79 -17.69
C GLU A 70 7.30 14.33 -16.28
N ILE A 71 7.73 13.08 -16.15
CA ILE A 71 8.11 12.46 -14.88
C ILE A 71 9.45 11.76 -15.11
N ASP A 72 10.47 12.20 -14.37
CA ASP A 72 11.81 11.62 -14.42
C ASP A 72 11.85 10.37 -13.54
N LEU A 73 12.18 9.23 -14.14
CA LEU A 73 12.41 8.00 -13.37
C LEU A 73 13.80 8.04 -12.73
N ALA A 74 13.85 8.32 -11.43
CA ALA A 74 15.10 8.43 -10.68
C ALA A 74 15.63 7.07 -10.16
N MET A 75 14.72 6.16 -9.80
CA MET A 75 15.08 4.84 -9.25
C MET A 75 14.04 3.78 -9.62
N ALA A 76 14.49 2.56 -9.97
CA ALA A 76 13.62 1.41 -10.17
C ALA A 76 14.18 0.17 -9.46
N CYS A 77 13.44 -0.33 -8.47
CA CYS A 77 13.72 -1.59 -7.76
C CYS A 77 12.43 -2.40 -7.66
N VAL A 78 12.00 -2.97 -8.79
CA VAL A 78 10.74 -3.73 -8.93
C VAL A 78 10.96 -4.98 -9.78
N GLY A 79 10.07 -5.96 -9.67
CA GLY A 79 10.16 -7.20 -10.43
C GLY A 79 11.51 -7.90 -10.22
N GLU A 80 12.20 -8.23 -11.31
CA GLU A 80 13.49 -8.93 -11.25
C GLU A 80 14.58 -8.14 -10.50
N LEU A 81 14.54 -6.79 -10.54
CA LEU A 81 15.49 -5.93 -9.82
C LEU A 81 15.30 -5.97 -8.30
N ASN A 82 14.13 -6.38 -7.83
CA ASN A 82 13.84 -6.63 -6.41
C ASN A 82 13.71 -8.13 -6.11
N THR A 83 14.17 -9.02 -6.98
CA THR A 83 14.02 -10.47 -6.79
C THR A 83 15.37 -11.13 -6.55
N THR A 84 15.44 -11.96 -5.51
CA THR A 84 16.54 -12.91 -5.28
C THR A 84 16.03 -14.34 -5.34
N VAL A 85 16.92 -15.29 -5.63
CA VAL A 85 16.60 -16.72 -5.68
C VAL A 85 17.26 -17.42 -4.49
N ARG A 86 16.44 -17.97 -3.58
CA ARG A 86 16.88 -18.76 -2.42
C ARG A 86 16.50 -20.21 -2.66
N GLY A 87 17.47 -21.05 -3.04
CA GLY A 87 17.19 -22.39 -3.53
C GLY A 87 16.42 -22.34 -4.85
N ASN A 88 15.18 -22.86 -4.88
CA ASN A 88 14.29 -22.76 -6.05
C ASN A 88 13.20 -21.68 -5.89
N MET A 89 13.27 -20.84 -4.85
CA MET A 89 12.23 -19.88 -4.50
C MET A 89 12.64 -18.45 -4.84
N ARG A 90 11.78 -17.74 -5.59
CA ARG A 90 11.95 -16.32 -5.92
C ARG A 90 11.36 -15.45 -4.82
N CYS A 91 12.20 -14.70 -4.12
CA CYS A 91 11.82 -13.89 -2.96
C CYS A 91 12.12 -12.41 -3.23
N PRO A 92 11.28 -11.48 -2.75
CA PRO A 92 11.64 -10.08 -2.68
C PRO A 92 12.93 -9.86 -1.89
N ILE A 93 13.78 -8.95 -2.37
CA ILE A 93 14.96 -8.47 -1.63
C ILE A 93 14.49 -7.46 -0.57
N LEU A 94 13.65 -6.51 -0.98
CA LEU A 94 13.05 -5.47 -0.16
C LEU A 94 11.55 -5.74 0.01
N TYR A 95 11.10 -5.78 1.27
CA TYR A 95 9.68 -5.92 1.66
C TYR A 95 9.05 -4.60 2.12
N GLY A 96 9.86 -3.56 2.31
CA GLY A 96 9.39 -2.27 2.79
C GLY A 96 10.47 -1.19 2.62
N CYS A 97 10.03 0.05 2.51
CA CYS A 97 10.88 1.21 2.43
C CYS A 97 10.32 2.36 3.28
N GLY A 98 11.20 3.28 3.67
CA GLY A 98 10.86 4.57 4.23
C GLY A 98 11.38 5.69 3.32
N VAL A 99 10.75 6.86 3.40
CA VAL A 99 11.22 8.09 2.73
C VAL A 99 11.59 9.12 3.79
N ASN A 100 12.76 9.73 3.66
CA ASN A 100 13.09 10.92 4.41
C ASN A 100 12.47 12.14 3.73
N VAL A 101 11.38 12.67 4.28
CA VAL A 101 10.63 13.80 3.67
C VAL A 101 11.44 15.09 3.51
N LYS A 102 12.54 15.27 4.25
CA LYS A 102 13.42 16.45 4.12
C LYS A 102 14.37 16.33 2.95
N THR A 103 14.84 15.12 2.65
CA THR A 103 15.87 14.88 1.63
C THR A 103 15.33 14.20 0.38
N GLY A 104 14.13 13.61 0.43
CA GLY A 104 13.56 12.78 -0.62
C GLY A 104 14.20 11.38 -0.73
N GLU A 105 15.13 11.03 0.17
CA GLU A 105 15.89 9.78 0.11
C GLU A 105 15.03 8.57 0.52
N LEU A 106 15.02 7.53 -0.32
CA LEU A 106 14.50 6.20 0.01
C LEU A 106 15.53 5.37 0.75
N PHE A 107 15.06 4.64 1.75
CA PHE A 107 15.86 3.64 2.44
C PHE A 107 15.05 2.36 2.75
N PRO A 108 15.68 1.17 2.73
CA PRO A 108 15.04 -0.05 3.21
C PRO A 108 14.59 0.10 4.66
N ALA A 109 13.34 -0.28 4.95
CA ALA A 109 12.79 -0.14 6.30
C ALA A 109 11.82 -1.29 6.65
N ASN A 110 11.75 -1.60 7.93
CA ASN A 110 10.73 -2.46 8.52
C ASN A 110 10.06 -1.71 9.68
N PHE A 111 8.75 -1.81 9.78
CA PHE A 111 7.93 -1.06 10.73
C PHE A 111 7.17 -2.03 11.64
N PRO A 112 7.66 -2.28 12.87
CA PRO A 112 6.95 -3.11 13.84
C PRO A 112 5.66 -2.46 14.31
N ASP A 113 5.68 -1.14 14.50
CA ASP A 113 4.49 -0.34 14.78
C ASP A 113 3.97 0.26 13.46
N LYS A 114 2.72 -0.05 13.14
CA LYS A 114 2.03 0.41 11.94
C LYS A 114 0.75 1.18 12.29
N GLY A 115 0.56 1.56 13.56
CA GLY A 115 -0.64 2.26 14.03
C GLY A 115 -0.77 3.70 13.53
N PRO A 116 -1.88 4.40 13.87
CA PRO A 116 -3.03 3.91 14.64
C PRO A 116 -4.04 3.10 13.78
N ASP A 117 -5.01 2.47 14.45
CA ASP A 117 -6.17 1.79 13.84
C ASP A 117 -5.84 0.86 12.65
N GLN A 118 -4.70 0.17 12.74
CA GLN A 118 -4.21 -0.70 11.67
C GLN A 118 -5.26 -1.73 11.26
N ALA A 119 -5.91 -2.36 12.24
CA ALA A 119 -6.90 -3.39 11.98
C ALA A 119 -8.13 -2.84 11.23
N LEU A 120 -8.61 -1.63 11.56
CA LEU A 120 -9.70 -0.95 10.84
C LEU A 120 -9.29 -0.58 9.40
N ARG A 121 -8.10 0.01 9.23
CA ARG A 121 -7.58 0.38 7.90
C ARG A 121 -7.37 -0.84 7.00
N SER A 122 -6.92 -1.96 7.58
CA SER A 122 -6.77 -3.21 6.86
C SER A 122 -8.13 -3.84 6.52
N ALA A 123 -9.09 -3.84 7.44
CA ALA A 123 -10.42 -4.41 7.22
C ALA A 123 -11.09 -3.84 5.95
N ARG A 124 -10.98 -2.52 5.73
CA ARG A 124 -11.47 -1.85 4.51
C ARG A 124 -10.98 -2.51 3.21
N HIS A 125 -9.72 -2.93 3.16
CA HIS A 125 -9.14 -3.52 1.95
C HIS A 125 -9.67 -4.95 1.74
N PHE A 126 -9.76 -5.74 2.81
CA PHE A 126 -10.29 -7.11 2.75
C PHE A 126 -11.79 -7.18 2.44
N THR A 127 -12.58 -6.17 2.82
CA THR A 127 -14.00 -6.07 2.46
C THR A 127 -14.23 -5.50 1.06
N GLY A 128 -13.17 -5.35 0.25
CA GLY A 128 -13.28 -4.98 -1.16
C GLY A 128 -13.15 -3.49 -1.45
N GLY A 129 -12.69 -2.65 -0.51
CA GLY A 129 -12.36 -1.26 -0.79
C GLY A 129 -11.23 -1.15 -1.82
N GLN A 130 -11.56 -0.80 -3.07
CA GLN A 130 -10.60 -0.73 -4.18
C GLN A 130 -9.90 0.63 -4.30
N GLN A 131 -10.47 1.69 -3.72
CA GLN A 131 -9.92 3.03 -3.84
C GLN A 131 -8.68 3.20 -2.93
N VAL A 132 -7.61 3.79 -3.45
CA VAL A 132 -6.46 4.24 -2.65
C VAL A 132 -6.78 5.62 -2.09
N LEU A 133 -6.66 5.80 -0.78
CA LEU A 133 -7.02 7.04 -0.08
C LEU A 133 -5.80 7.88 0.24
N ASP A 134 -5.94 9.20 0.08
CA ASP A 134 -5.03 10.16 0.72
C ASP A 134 -5.39 10.27 2.20
N VAL A 135 -4.50 9.75 3.05
CA VAL A 135 -4.73 9.62 4.50
C VAL A 135 -4.03 10.70 5.30
N TYR A 136 -3.27 11.62 4.70
CA TYR A 136 -2.50 12.60 5.47
C TYR A 136 -2.75 14.04 5.01
N ASP A 137 -3.33 14.83 5.91
CA ASP A 137 -3.49 16.26 5.71
C ASP A 137 -2.22 16.98 6.13
N CYS A 138 -1.34 17.27 5.17
CA CYS A 138 -0.07 17.95 5.42
C CYS A 138 -0.22 19.41 5.88
N SER A 139 -1.35 20.07 5.59
CA SER A 139 -1.59 21.45 6.02
C SER A 139 -1.94 21.53 7.50
N LEU A 140 -2.63 20.50 8.01
CA LEU A 140 -2.99 20.39 9.43
C LEU A 140 -2.02 19.51 10.23
N GLY A 141 -1.19 18.71 9.56
CA GLY A 141 -0.32 17.73 10.18
C GLY A 141 -1.08 16.53 10.75
N LEU A 142 -2.24 16.18 10.16
CA LEU A 142 -3.18 15.20 10.72
C LEU A 142 -3.33 13.97 9.84
N LEU A 143 -3.30 12.80 10.48
CA LEU A 143 -3.70 11.55 9.86
C LEU A 143 -5.24 11.47 9.84
N ARG A 144 -5.81 11.19 8.67
CA ARG A 144 -7.25 11.02 8.44
C ARG A 144 -7.57 9.55 8.26
N ILE A 145 -8.29 8.98 9.23
CA ILE A 145 -8.78 7.62 9.19
C ILE A 145 -10.31 7.67 9.12
N GLY A 146 -10.88 7.19 8.01
CA GLY A 146 -12.33 7.11 7.86
C GLY A 146 -13.04 8.47 7.68
N PRO A 147 -14.38 8.47 7.77
CA PRO A 147 -15.23 7.30 8.05
C PRO A 147 -15.14 6.22 6.96
N PHE A 148 -15.21 4.96 7.36
CA PHE A 148 -15.27 3.83 6.44
C PHE A 148 -16.61 3.14 6.57
N ASN A 149 -17.24 2.87 5.43
CA ASN A 149 -18.36 1.94 5.36
C ASN A 149 -17.82 0.63 4.80
N TYR A 150 -18.02 -0.47 5.51
CA TYR A 150 -17.73 -1.80 5.01
C TYR A 150 -18.84 -2.76 5.42
N ASP A 151 -19.15 -3.70 4.52
CA ASP A 151 -20.02 -4.81 4.86
C ASP A 151 -19.20 -5.89 5.58
N PRO A 152 -19.73 -6.47 6.68
CA PRO A 152 -19.13 -7.63 7.32
C PRO A 152 -18.85 -8.75 6.31
N LEU A 153 -17.68 -9.39 6.43
CA LEU A 153 -17.33 -10.52 5.56
C LEU A 153 -18.28 -11.69 5.84
N ARG A 154 -18.98 -12.18 4.80
CA ARG A 154 -19.87 -13.34 4.96
C ARG A 154 -19.08 -14.57 5.41
N GLY A 155 -19.55 -15.21 6.47
CA GLY A 155 -18.94 -16.43 7.00
C GLY A 155 -17.56 -16.19 7.60
N VAL A 156 -17.30 -15.00 8.15
CA VAL A 156 -16.05 -14.69 8.87
C VAL A 156 -15.69 -15.77 9.90
N ASP A 157 -16.68 -16.29 10.65
CA ASP A 157 -16.45 -17.33 11.65
C ASP A 157 -15.83 -18.58 11.02
N LEU A 158 -16.26 -18.96 9.81
CA LEU A 158 -15.71 -20.09 9.07
C LEU A 158 -14.25 -19.83 8.67
N TRP A 159 -13.90 -18.59 8.33
CA TRP A 159 -12.51 -18.21 8.02
C TRP A 159 -11.61 -18.25 9.26
N LEU A 160 -12.12 -17.82 10.41
CA LEU A 160 -11.40 -17.85 11.68
C LEU A 160 -11.16 -19.27 12.21
N GLU A 161 -11.96 -20.25 11.78
CA GLU A 161 -11.80 -21.67 12.10
C GLU A 161 -10.79 -22.39 11.19
N GLN A 162 -10.32 -21.76 10.11
CA GLN A 162 -9.37 -22.39 9.18
C GLN A 162 -7.96 -22.48 9.75
N SER A 163 -7.17 -23.41 9.23
CA SER A 163 -5.74 -23.51 9.58
C SER A 163 -4.92 -22.37 8.98
N ASP A 164 -3.80 -22.05 9.60
CA ASP A 164 -2.84 -21.05 9.10
C ASP A 164 -2.42 -21.31 7.67
N ASP A 165 -2.13 -22.57 7.31
CA ASP A 165 -1.79 -22.98 5.96
C ASP A 165 -2.91 -22.66 4.96
N PHE A 166 -4.17 -22.89 5.34
CA PHE A 166 -5.31 -22.59 4.47
C PHE A 166 -5.47 -21.08 4.30
N ILE A 167 -5.39 -20.31 5.39
CA ILE A 167 -5.49 -18.85 5.37
C ILE A 167 -4.38 -18.26 4.50
N LEU A 168 -3.14 -18.71 4.68
CA LEU A 168 -1.99 -18.28 3.88
C LEU A 168 -2.21 -18.55 2.40
N GLN A 169 -2.65 -19.76 2.03
CA GLN A 169 -2.86 -20.14 0.63
C GLN A 169 -4.04 -19.41 -0.04
N GLN A 170 -5.07 -19.02 0.73
CA GLN A 170 -6.26 -18.38 0.17
C GLN A 170 -6.18 -16.84 0.16
N LEU A 171 -5.52 -16.23 1.16
CA LEU A 171 -5.50 -14.77 1.31
C LEU A 171 -4.21 -14.11 0.82
N SER A 172 -3.11 -14.86 0.65
CA SER A 172 -1.87 -14.32 0.08
C SER A 172 -1.86 -14.43 -1.45
N THR A 173 -1.27 -13.42 -2.10
CA THR A 173 -0.93 -13.48 -3.53
C THR A 173 0.38 -14.22 -3.81
N SER A 174 1.21 -14.43 -2.78
CA SER A 174 2.49 -15.14 -2.85
C SER A 174 2.82 -15.90 -1.54
N PRO A 175 2.08 -16.99 -1.24
CA PRO A 175 2.15 -17.72 0.03
C PRO A 175 3.57 -18.14 0.45
N GLU A 176 4.42 -18.49 -0.52
CA GLU A 176 5.75 -19.05 -0.25
C GLU A 176 6.75 -18.01 0.29
N VAL A 177 6.43 -16.72 0.18
CA VAL A 177 7.35 -15.62 0.52
C VAL A 177 6.72 -14.56 1.41
N GLU A 178 5.58 -14.87 2.02
CA GLU A 178 4.98 -13.98 3.01
C GLU A 178 5.84 -13.88 4.28
N PRO A 179 5.81 -12.73 4.99
CA PRO A 179 6.45 -12.59 6.29
C PRO A 179 5.87 -13.59 7.32
N PRO A 180 6.66 -13.99 8.34
CA PRO A 180 6.23 -14.99 9.34
C PRO A 180 4.92 -14.67 10.06
N HIS A 181 4.56 -13.39 10.18
CA HIS A 181 3.36 -12.93 10.88
C HIS A 181 2.17 -12.68 9.96
N PHE A 182 2.22 -13.06 8.67
CA PHE A 182 1.14 -12.76 7.73
C PHE A 182 -0.23 -13.26 8.23
N VAL A 183 -0.29 -14.52 8.66
CA VAL A 183 -1.52 -15.14 9.14
C VAL A 183 -2.00 -14.46 10.43
N ASP A 184 -1.11 -14.18 11.38
CA ASP A 184 -1.45 -13.45 12.62
C ASP A 184 -2.14 -12.11 12.28
N HIS A 185 -1.60 -11.36 11.31
CA HIS A 185 -2.20 -10.10 10.86
C HIS A 185 -3.59 -10.31 10.25
N CYS A 186 -3.74 -11.32 9.37
CA CYS A 186 -5.02 -11.64 8.75
C CYS A 186 -6.07 -12.08 9.78
N SER A 187 -5.71 -12.87 10.78
CA SER A 187 -6.63 -13.37 11.81
C SER A 187 -7.07 -12.28 12.80
N VAL A 188 -6.15 -11.39 13.20
CA VAL A 188 -6.47 -10.22 14.03
C VAL A 188 -7.39 -9.24 13.29
N GLN A 189 -7.19 -9.06 11.98
CA GLN A 189 -8.08 -8.29 11.12
C GLN A 189 -9.41 -9.02 10.88
N GLY A 190 -9.31 -10.35 10.79
CA GLY A 190 -10.38 -11.36 10.84
C GLY A 190 -11.48 -11.02 11.84
N PHE A 191 -11.04 -10.77 13.07
CA PHE A 191 -11.88 -10.44 14.22
C PHE A 191 -12.73 -9.18 14.02
N LEU A 192 -12.25 -8.17 13.27
CA LEU A 192 -13.02 -6.96 12.97
C LEU A 192 -14.03 -7.13 11.84
N PHE A 193 -13.96 -8.20 11.04
CA PHE A 193 -14.96 -8.46 10.00
C PHE A 193 -16.29 -8.97 10.57
N GLY A 194 -16.32 -9.46 11.81
CA GLY A 194 -17.54 -9.92 12.50
C GLY A 194 -18.29 -8.82 13.25
N ALA A 195 -17.66 -7.66 13.46
CA ALA A 195 -18.29 -6.53 14.13
C ALA A 195 -18.75 -5.51 13.06
N PRO A 196 -20.05 -5.20 12.93
CA PRO A 196 -20.47 -4.03 12.17
C PRO A 196 -19.81 -2.80 12.79
N PHE A 197 -19.06 -2.05 11.99
CA PHE A 197 -18.50 -0.78 12.43
C PHE A 197 -19.46 0.35 12.03
N GLU A 198 -20.38 0.70 12.93
CA GLU A 198 -21.14 1.94 12.83
C GLU A 198 -20.38 3.03 13.59
N GLY A 199 -19.49 3.76 12.91
CA GLY A 199 -18.75 4.85 13.55
C GLY A 199 -17.81 5.61 12.62
N THR A 200 -17.53 6.85 12.98
CA THR A 200 -16.40 7.62 12.43
C THR A 200 -15.26 7.51 13.43
N VAL A 201 -14.14 6.84 13.11
CA VAL A 201 -12.93 6.94 13.93
C VAL A 201 -12.19 8.23 13.55
N GLY A 202 -12.71 9.36 14.01
CA GLY A 202 -11.95 10.60 14.07
C GLY A 202 -11.05 10.58 15.29
N GLY A 203 -9.92 9.89 15.21
CA GLY A 203 -8.89 9.91 16.25
C GLY A 203 -7.85 10.99 15.95
N ILE A 204 -8.00 12.15 16.58
CA ILE A 204 -6.97 13.19 16.61
C ILE A 204 -5.78 12.65 17.43
N LEU A 205 -4.60 12.62 16.83
CA LEU A 205 -3.33 12.76 17.54
C LEU A 205 -2.79 14.16 17.27
#